data_AF-A0A435JGT5-F1
#
_entry.id   AF-A0A435JGT5-F1
#
_cell.length_a   1.000
_cell.length_b   1.000
_cell.length_c   1.000
_cell.angle_alpha   90.00
_cell.angle_beta   90.00
_cell.angle_gamma   90.00
#
_symmetry.space_group_name_H-M   'P 1'
#
loop_
_entity.id
_entity.type
_entity.pdbx_description
1 polymer ?
#
loop_
_entity_poly.entity_id
_entity_poly.type
_entity_poly.pdbx_seq_one_letter_code
_entity_poly.pdbx_strand_id
1 'polypeptide(L)'
;GPSLLTDIEGRGPLVRPEDAVAFAYRDHKDQEEYGSQPLPEELKVLDLPAVRATGIEAAAREAVAHLTRAELDGFFIHLDADCLDDVIMPAVDFRVPGGLSWDELTAALRPALPLGKAVGLEITIYNPRLDEDGSAGRGLADVLAAALGTAAP
;
A
#
# COMPACT_ATOMS: atom_id res chain seq x y z
N GLY A 1 6.72 -14.77 8.91
CA GLY A 1 8.05 -14.14 9.11
C GLY A 1 8.80 -14.75 10.29
N PRO A 2 10.13 -14.60 10.38
CA PRO A 2 10.93 -15.09 11.51
C PRO A 2 10.67 -14.29 12.80
N SER A 3 10.61 -14.95 13.95
CA SER A 3 10.27 -14.32 15.24
C SER A 3 11.15 -13.13 15.61
N LEU A 4 12.42 -13.13 15.19
CA LEU A 4 13.36 -12.02 15.41
C LEU A 4 12.85 -10.68 14.83
N LEU A 5 12.05 -10.73 13.77
CA LEU A 5 11.51 -9.55 13.08
C LEU A 5 10.02 -9.33 13.34
N THR A 6 9.29 -10.36 13.76
CA THR A 6 7.81 -10.30 13.92
C THR A 6 7.34 -10.26 15.37
N ASP A 7 8.20 -10.62 16.33
CA ASP A 7 7.90 -10.61 17.77
C ASP A 7 8.82 -9.61 18.51
N ILE A 8 8.80 -8.37 18.01
CA ILE A 8 9.58 -7.28 18.60
C ILE A 8 9.06 -7.03 20.02
N GLU A 9 9.97 -7.09 21.00
CA GLU A 9 9.67 -6.92 22.43
C GLU A 9 8.66 -7.93 23.03
N GLY A 10 8.41 -9.07 22.38
CA GLY A 10 7.43 -10.04 22.87
C GLY A 10 5.97 -9.56 22.74
N ARG A 11 5.71 -8.62 21.82
CA ARG A 11 4.40 -7.94 21.66
C ARG A 11 3.61 -8.47 20.46
N GLY A 12 4.05 -9.58 19.87
CA GLY A 12 3.36 -10.20 18.73
C GLY A 12 1.99 -10.81 19.08
N PRO A 13 1.07 -10.94 18.11
CA PRO A 13 1.15 -10.31 16.79
C PRO A 13 0.90 -8.80 16.88
N LEU A 14 1.69 -7.99 16.15
CA LEU A 14 1.52 -6.54 16.11
C LEU A 14 0.25 -6.12 15.36
N VAL A 15 -0.14 -6.90 14.35
CA VAL A 15 -1.37 -6.77 13.57
C VAL A 15 -1.94 -8.17 13.36
N ARG A 16 -3.23 -8.36 13.58
CA ARG A 16 -3.91 -9.63 13.28
C ARG A 16 -4.14 -9.73 11.77
N PRO A 17 -3.93 -10.89 11.12
CA PRO A 17 -4.10 -11.00 9.66
C PRO A 17 -5.49 -10.56 9.16
N GLU A 18 -6.55 -10.90 9.88
CA GLU A 18 -7.92 -10.49 9.55
C GLU A 18 -8.14 -8.97 9.61
N ASP A 19 -7.29 -8.22 10.31
CA ASP A 19 -7.32 -6.77 10.46
C ASP A 19 -6.48 -6.02 9.41
N ALA A 20 -5.93 -6.72 8.42
CA ALA A 20 -5.10 -6.13 7.38
C ALA A 20 -5.67 -6.34 5.97
N VAL A 21 -5.19 -5.52 5.02
CA VAL A 21 -5.48 -5.65 3.59
C VAL A 21 -4.17 -5.56 2.82
N ALA A 22 -3.87 -6.55 1.98
CA ALA A 22 -2.85 -6.42 0.93
C ALA A 22 -3.51 -5.90 -0.35
N PHE A 23 -3.04 -4.75 -0.84
CA PHE A 23 -3.71 -4.00 -1.89
C PHE A 23 -2.78 -3.71 -3.07
N ALA A 24 -3.26 -3.98 -4.29
CA ALA A 24 -2.64 -3.64 -5.57
C ALA A 24 -1.20 -4.16 -5.80
N TYR A 25 -0.75 -5.17 -5.04
CA TYR A 25 0.50 -5.85 -5.34
C TYR A 25 0.38 -6.68 -6.64
N ARG A 26 1.52 -6.93 -7.30
CA ARG A 26 1.56 -7.56 -8.63
C ARG A 26 2.74 -8.52 -8.85
N ASP A 27 3.53 -8.75 -7.82
CA ASP A 27 4.78 -9.50 -7.79
C ASP A 27 4.59 -11.03 -7.67
N HIS A 28 3.42 -11.57 -8.02
CA HIS A 28 3.11 -13.01 -7.89
C HIS A 28 4.18 -13.95 -8.49
N LYS A 29 4.77 -13.57 -9.63
CA LYS A 29 5.84 -14.35 -10.27
C LYS A 29 7.12 -14.32 -9.45
N ASP A 30 7.47 -13.16 -8.89
CA ASP A 30 8.64 -13.00 -8.04
C ASP A 30 8.43 -13.75 -6.72
N GLN A 31 7.22 -13.70 -6.16
CA GLN A 31 6.86 -14.48 -4.96
C GLN A 31 7.04 -15.98 -5.19
N GLU A 32 6.61 -16.50 -6.35
CA GLU A 32 6.82 -17.90 -6.74
C GLU A 32 8.30 -18.22 -6.94
N GLU A 33 9.01 -17.39 -7.71
CA GLU A 33 10.44 -17.59 -8.05
C GLU A 33 11.34 -17.59 -6.81
N TYR A 34 11.11 -16.66 -5.87
CA TYR A 34 11.90 -16.53 -4.64
C TYR A 34 11.38 -17.39 -3.48
N GLY A 35 10.31 -18.17 -3.68
CA GLY A 35 9.75 -19.06 -2.66
C GLY A 35 9.20 -18.32 -1.46
N SER A 36 8.52 -17.19 -1.69
CA SER A 36 7.87 -16.39 -0.65
C SER A 36 6.81 -17.21 0.09
N GLN A 37 6.64 -16.92 1.38
CA GLN A 37 5.56 -17.53 2.16
C GLN A 37 4.21 -17.06 1.60
N PRO A 38 3.21 -17.94 1.48
CA PRO A 38 1.87 -17.51 1.08
C PRO A 38 1.32 -16.50 2.09
N LEU A 39 0.53 -15.56 1.59
CA LEU A 39 -0.22 -14.65 2.45
C LEU A 39 -1.19 -15.47 3.34
N PRO A 40 -1.42 -15.07 4.61
CA PRO A 40 -2.39 -15.74 5.48
C PRO A 40 -3.78 -15.79 4.84
N GLU A 41 -4.52 -16.87 5.07
CA GLU A 41 -5.87 -17.06 4.48
C GLU A 41 -6.87 -16.02 4.98
N GLU A 42 -6.68 -15.52 6.20
CA GLU A 42 -7.54 -14.52 6.83
C GLU A 42 -7.25 -13.08 6.34
N LEU A 43 -6.09 -12.87 5.70
CA LEU A 43 -5.72 -11.56 5.15
C LEU A 43 -6.61 -11.23 3.96
N LYS A 44 -7.24 -10.06 3.98
CA LYS A 44 -7.97 -9.57 2.81
C LYS A 44 -6.96 -9.23 1.71
N VAL A 45 -7.10 -9.87 0.55
CA VAL A 45 -6.25 -9.65 -0.61
C VAL A 45 -7.05 -9.03 -1.75
N LEU A 46 -6.55 -7.91 -2.27
CA LEU A 46 -7.02 -7.25 -3.48
C LEU A 46 -5.80 -6.97 -4.34
N ASP A 47 -5.34 -7.96 -5.09
CA ASP A 47 -4.18 -7.84 -5.97
C ASP A 47 -4.46 -6.88 -7.15
N LEU A 48 -3.42 -6.47 -7.88
CA LEU A 48 -3.59 -5.51 -8.96
C LEU A 48 -4.58 -5.99 -10.05
N PRO A 49 -4.54 -7.24 -10.54
CA PRO A 49 -5.57 -7.76 -11.46
C PRO A 49 -7.00 -7.62 -10.92
N ALA A 50 -7.28 -7.99 -9.67
CA ALA A 50 -8.59 -7.85 -9.06
C ALA A 50 -9.00 -6.37 -8.93
N VAL A 51 -8.07 -5.52 -8.49
CA VAL A 51 -8.27 -4.06 -8.41
C VAL A 51 -8.63 -3.48 -9.78
N ARG A 52 -7.96 -3.92 -10.85
CA ARG A 52 -8.26 -3.46 -12.22
C ARG A 52 -9.60 -3.97 -12.73
N ALA A 53 -9.96 -5.22 -12.43
CA ALA A 53 -11.23 -5.81 -12.83
C ALA A 53 -12.42 -5.11 -12.16
N THR A 54 -12.28 -4.75 -10.88
CA THR A 54 -13.32 -4.07 -10.09
C THR A 54 -13.32 -2.55 -10.30
N GLY A 55 -12.16 -1.98 -10.62
CA GLY A 55 -11.91 -0.54 -10.67
C GLY A 55 -11.33 -0.02 -9.35
N ILE A 56 -10.30 0.83 -9.44
CA ILE A 56 -9.48 1.28 -8.30
C ILE A 56 -10.28 1.90 -7.16
N GLU A 57 -11.24 2.78 -7.45
CA GLU A 57 -12.05 3.43 -6.42
C GLU A 57 -12.98 2.45 -5.70
N ALA A 58 -13.55 1.49 -6.42
CA ALA A 58 -14.45 0.49 -5.84
C ALA A 58 -13.66 -0.49 -4.96
N ALA A 59 -12.52 -0.97 -5.44
CA ALA A 59 -11.62 -1.82 -4.66
C ALA A 59 -11.11 -1.11 -3.41
N ALA A 60 -10.72 0.16 -3.51
CA ALA A 60 -10.28 0.94 -2.36
C ALA A 60 -11.39 1.16 -1.32
N ARG A 61 -12.64 1.40 -1.76
CA ARG A 61 -13.79 1.46 -0.84
C ARG A 61 -14.05 0.13 -0.14
N GLU A 62 -13.87 -0.98 -0.84
CA GLU A 62 -13.99 -2.32 -0.25
C GLU A 62 -12.91 -2.57 0.82
N ALA A 63 -11.65 -2.23 0.53
CA ALA A 63 -10.56 -2.30 1.50
C ALA A 63 -10.83 -1.45 2.74
N VAL A 64 -11.25 -0.19 2.53
CA VAL A 64 -11.54 0.73 3.62
C VAL A 64 -12.74 0.26 4.45
N ALA A 65 -13.82 -0.22 3.82
CA ALA A 65 -14.96 -0.76 4.55
C ALA A 65 -14.57 -1.93 5.46
N HIS A 66 -13.66 -2.80 5.02
CA HIS A 66 -13.07 -3.84 5.85
C HIS A 66 -12.34 -3.25 7.05
N LEU A 67 -11.48 -2.25 6.82
CA LEU A 67 -10.64 -1.61 7.85
C LEU A 67 -11.38 -0.64 8.78
N THR A 68 -12.63 -0.27 8.47
CA THR A 68 -13.45 0.63 9.31
C THR A 68 -14.62 -0.06 9.99
N ARG A 69 -14.62 -1.39 10.07
CA ARG A 69 -15.57 -2.17 10.87
C ARG A 69 -15.54 -1.77 12.35
N ALA A 70 -16.62 -2.05 13.07
CA ALA A 70 -16.85 -1.52 14.42
C ALA A 70 -15.79 -1.98 15.45
N GLU A 71 -15.14 -3.11 15.20
CA GLU A 71 -14.13 -3.73 16.06
C GLU A 71 -12.76 -3.03 15.97
N LEU A 72 -12.56 -2.15 14.99
CA LEU A 72 -11.29 -1.47 14.75
C LEU A 72 -11.35 0.01 15.14
N ASP A 73 -10.38 0.43 15.95
CA ASP A 73 -10.22 1.83 16.34
C ASP A 73 -9.75 2.69 15.16
N GLY A 74 -8.94 2.12 14.28
CA GLY A 74 -8.43 2.74 13.06
C GLY A 74 -7.50 1.80 12.29
N PHE A 75 -6.87 2.32 11.26
CA PHE A 75 -5.89 1.60 10.44
C PHE A 75 -4.72 2.50 10.07
N PHE A 76 -3.60 1.88 9.74
CA PHE A 76 -2.38 2.55 9.30
C PHE A 76 -2.13 2.21 7.83
N ILE A 77 -1.66 3.16 7.03
CA ILE A 77 -1.37 2.96 5.61
C ILE A 77 0.13 2.75 5.43
N HIS A 78 0.53 1.56 5.00
CA HIS A 78 1.89 1.28 4.52
C HIS A 78 1.93 1.41 3.00
N LEU A 79 2.72 2.36 2.50
CA LEU A 79 2.83 2.65 1.08
C LEU A 79 4.28 2.46 0.63
N ASP A 80 4.53 1.32 0.01
CA ASP A 80 5.76 1.07 -0.74
C ASP A 80 5.73 1.82 -2.07
N ALA A 81 6.78 2.60 -2.37
CA ALA A 81 6.85 3.40 -3.60
C ALA A 81 6.77 2.54 -4.89
N ASP A 82 7.16 1.26 -4.85
CA ASP A 82 7.14 0.33 -5.99
C ASP A 82 5.73 -0.19 -6.36
N CYS A 83 4.70 0.13 -5.56
CA CYS A 83 3.32 -0.09 -5.97
C CYS A 83 2.97 0.75 -7.23
N LEU A 84 3.68 1.86 -7.43
CA LEU A 84 3.56 2.70 -8.62
C LEU A 84 4.18 2.03 -9.85
N ASP A 85 3.74 2.48 -11.02
CA ASP A 85 4.30 2.01 -12.28
C ASP A 85 5.77 2.41 -12.44
N ASP A 86 6.55 1.46 -12.94
CA ASP A 86 7.98 1.57 -13.17
C ASP A 86 8.40 2.79 -14.01
N VAL A 87 7.52 3.23 -14.92
CA VAL A 87 7.74 4.38 -15.80
C VAL A 87 7.73 5.69 -15.02
N ILE A 88 6.91 5.79 -13.97
CA ILE A 88 6.76 7.02 -13.17
C ILE A 88 7.54 6.98 -11.86
N MET A 89 7.86 5.78 -11.36
CA MET A 89 8.65 5.57 -10.15
C MET A 89 9.80 4.60 -10.42
N PRO A 90 10.82 5.01 -11.21
CA PRO A 90 12.03 4.21 -11.39
C PRO A 90 12.94 4.21 -10.15
N ALA A 91 12.64 5.06 -9.17
CA ALA A 91 13.48 5.33 -8.01
C ALA A 91 13.27 4.30 -6.87
N VAL A 92 13.29 3.02 -7.20
CA VAL A 92 13.14 1.87 -6.28
C VAL A 92 14.10 0.75 -6.68
N ASP A 93 14.53 -0.05 -5.71
CA ASP A 93 15.52 -1.11 -5.95
C ASP A 93 14.91 -2.36 -6.64
N PHE A 94 13.63 -2.66 -6.37
CA PHE A 94 12.92 -3.79 -6.96
C PHE A 94 11.83 -3.29 -7.92
N ARG A 95 12.06 -3.44 -9.23
CA ARG A 95 11.25 -2.83 -10.27
C ARG A 95 10.35 -3.86 -10.94
N VAL A 96 9.05 -3.62 -10.91
CA VAL A 96 8.05 -4.46 -11.61
C VAL A 96 7.23 -3.58 -12.55
N PRO A 97 7.13 -3.86 -13.87
CA PRO A 97 6.30 -3.05 -14.77
C PRO A 97 4.79 -3.15 -14.45
N GLY A 98 4.00 -2.18 -14.92
CA GLY A 98 2.54 -2.26 -14.92
C GLY A 98 1.89 -1.97 -13.57
N GLY A 99 2.44 -1.01 -12.81
CA GLY A 99 1.95 -0.63 -11.48
C GLY A 99 0.79 0.36 -11.51
N LEU A 100 0.56 1.04 -10.39
CA LEU A 100 -0.43 2.12 -10.29
C LEU A 100 0.10 3.40 -10.95
N SER A 101 -0.77 4.11 -11.66
CA SER A 101 -0.48 5.50 -12.06
C SER A 101 -0.68 6.48 -10.88
N TRP A 102 -0.24 7.73 -11.04
CA TRP A 102 -0.46 8.81 -10.06
C TRP A 102 -1.94 9.02 -9.75
N ASP A 103 -2.80 9.01 -10.77
CA ASP A 103 -4.25 9.18 -10.62
C ASP A 103 -4.87 8.02 -9.85
N GLU A 104 -4.34 6.81 -10.04
CA GLU A 104 -4.83 5.62 -9.36
C GLU A 104 -4.39 5.55 -7.91
N LEU A 105 -3.15 5.95 -7.61
CA LEU A 105 -2.73 6.11 -6.23
C LEU A 105 -3.62 7.15 -5.51
N THR A 106 -3.89 8.28 -6.17
CA THR A 106 -4.83 9.30 -5.66
C THR A 106 -6.22 8.71 -5.41
N ALA A 107 -6.74 7.94 -6.38
CA ALA A 107 -8.04 7.31 -6.31
C ALA A 107 -8.11 6.21 -5.21
N ALA A 108 -7.00 5.53 -4.93
CA ALA A 108 -6.89 4.53 -3.88
C ALA A 108 -6.84 5.17 -2.47
N LEU A 109 -6.15 6.29 -2.32
CA LEU A 109 -6.02 6.99 -1.04
C LEU A 109 -7.28 7.80 -0.67
N ARG A 110 -7.99 8.33 -1.67
CA ARG A 110 -9.14 9.21 -1.46
C ARG A 110 -10.24 8.61 -0.55
N PRO A 111 -10.62 7.33 -0.64
CA PRO A 111 -11.59 6.74 0.29
C PRO A 111 -11.06 6.56 1.71
N ALA A 112 -9.75 6.42 1.89
CA ALA A 112 -9.13 6.07 3.17
C ALA A 112 -8.95 7.27 4.11
N LEU A 113 -8.58 8.43 3.57
CA LEU A 113 -8.16 9.59 4.36
C LEU A 113 -9.28 10.40 5.04
N PRO A 114 -10.49 10.61 4.46
CA PRO A 114 -11.51 11.46 5.07
C PRO A 114 -12.22 10.87 6.30
N LEU A 115 -12.04 9.58 6.60
CA LEU A 115 -12.88 8.88 7.58
C LEU A 115 -12.45 9.08 9.04
N GLY A 116 -11.34 9.78 9.30
CA GLY A 116 -10.78 9.91 10.66
C GLY A 116 -10.32 8.59 11.28
N LYS A 117 -10.33 7.51 10.50
CA LYS A 117 -9.92 6.15 10.89
C LYS A 117 -8.51 5.80 10.41
N ALA A 118 -7.99 6.51 9.41
CA ALA A 118 -6.57 6.42 9.04
C ALA A 118 -5.76 7.18 10.11
N VAL A 119 -5.09 6.44 11.02
CA VAL A 119 -4.36 7.01 12.16
C VAL A 119 -2.92 7.38 11.83
N GLY A 120 -2.44 6.98 10.65
CA GLY A 120 -1.13 7.32 10.14
C GLY A 120 -0.85 6.69 8.78
N LEU A 121 0.23 7.17 8.16
CA LEU A 121 0.72 6.72 6.87
C LEU A 121 2.25 6.72 6.91
N GLU A 122 2.86 5.67 6.38
CA GLU A 122 4.30 5.62 6.10
C GLU A 122 4.55 5.40 4.62
N ILE A 123 5.65 5.96 4.14
CA ILE A 123 6.10 5.84 2.76
C ILE A 123 7.47 5.18 2.82
N THR A 124 7.61 4.09 2.08
CA THR A 124 8.78 3.23 2.13
C THR A 124 9.40 3.07 0.75
N ILE A 125 10.65 2.58 0.76
CA ILE A 125 11.45 2.15 -0.39
C ILE A 125 11.72 3.16 -1.53
N TYR A 126 11.29 4.42 -1.42
CA TYR A 126 11.79 5.48 -2.30
C TYR A 126 13.31 5.65 -2.12
N ASN A 127 14.06 5.50 -3.21
CA ASN A 127 15.51 5.57 -3.24
C ASN A 127 15.97 6.82 -4.02
N PRO A 128 16.28 7.94 -3.35
CA PRO A 128 16.67 9.18 -4.02
C PRO A 128 17.99 9.08 -4.81
N ARG A 129 18.79 8.02 -4.61
CA ARG A 129 20.00 7.79 -5.42
C ARG A 129 19.67 7.35 -6.84
N LEU A 130 18.46 6.84 -7.06
CA LEU A 130 17.95 6.39 -8.36
C LEU A 130 17.05 7.44 -9.04
N ASP A 131 16.93 8.63 -8.45
CA ASP A 131 16.06 9.73 -8.88
C ASP A 131 16.90 10.97 -9.23
N GLU A 132 17.76 10.86 -10.26
CA GLU A 132 18.81 11.87 -10.54
C GLU A 132 18.27 13.30 -10.73
N ASP A 133 17.09 13.45 -11.34
CA ASP A 133 16.44 14.76 -11.54
C ASP A 133 15.40 15.11 -10.48
N GLY A 134 15.16 14.20 -9.52
CA GLY A 134 14.19 14.35 -8.44
C GLY A 134 12.73 14.33 -8.90
N SER A 135 12.44 13.93 -10.13
CA SER A 135 11.09 13.97 -10.70
C SER A 135 10.17 12.93 -10.05
N ALA A 136 10.67 11.74 -9.76
CA ALA A 136 9.86 10.67 -9.15
C ALA A 136 9.46 11.04 -7.72
N GLY A 137 10.41 11.51 -6.92
CA GLY A 137 10.17 11.98 -5.56
C GLY A 137 9.22 13.18 -5.51
N ARG A 138 9.33 14.10 -6.47
CA ARG A 138 8.40 15.24 -6.58
C ARG A 138 6.99 14.79 -6.94
N GLY A 139 6.83 13.88 -7.91
CA GLY A 139 5.53 13.30 -8.26
C GLY A 139 4.87 12.59 -7.07
N LEU A 140 5.66 11.81 -6.32
CA LEU A 140 5.18 11.12 -5.12
C LEU A 140 4.72 12.12 -4.05
N ALA A 141 5.54 13.14 -3.76
CA ALA A 141 5.20 14.20 -2.82
C ALA A 141 3.93 14.97 -3.25
N ASP A 142 3.79 15.30 -4.53
CA ASP A 142 2.64 16.04 -5.06
C ASP A 142 1.34 15.24 -4.92
N VAL A 143 1.34 13.94 -5.24
CA VAL A 143 0.18 13.07 -5.06
C VAL A 143 -0.20 12.92 -3.59
N LEU A 144 0.79 12.71 -2.71
CA LEU A 144 0.55 12.59 -1.27
C LEU A 144 0.03 13.90 -0.67
N ALA A 145 0.62 15.04 -1.04
CA ALA A 145 0.16 16.35 -0.59
C ALA A 145 -1.27 16.64 -1.05
N ALA A 146 -1.61 16.29 -2.29
CA ALA A 146 -2.97 16.42 -2.80
C ALA A 146 -3.96 15.51 -2.04
N ALA A 147 -3.59 14.26 -1.79
CA ALA A 147 -4.43 13.32 -1.06
C ALA A 147 -4.66 13.76 0.40
N LEU A 148 -3.57 14.08 1.12
CA LEU A 148 -3.61 14.49 2.52
C LEU A 148 -4.24 15.87 2.72
N GLY A 149 -4.11 16.78 1.75
CA GLY A 149 -4.79 18.08 1.79
C GLY A 149 -6.33 17.99 1.75
N THR A 150 -6.88 16.83 1.39
CA THR A 150 -8.32 16.56 1.42
C THR A 150 -8.78 15.78 2.66
N ALA A 151 -7.86 15.38 3.53
CA ALA A 151 -8.19 14.69 4.78
C ALA A 151 -8.93 15.64 5.74
N ALA A 152 -9.89 15.10 6.48
CA ALA A 152 -10.59 15.86 7.51
C ALA A 152 -9.61 16.19 8.66
N PRO A 153 -9.67 17.41 9.25
CA PRO A 153 -8.82 17.81 10.36
C PRO A 153 -9.11 17.04 11.66
#